data_AF-A0A5R2MST1-F1
#
_entry.id   AF-A0A5R2MST1-F1
#
_cell.length_a   1.000
_cell.length_b   1.000
_cell.length_c   1.000
_cell.angle_alpha   90.00
_cell.angle_beta   90.00
_cell.angle_gamma   90.00
#
_symmetry.space_group_name_H-M   'P 1'
#
loop_
_entity.id
_entity.type
_entity.pdbx_description
1 polymer ?
#
loop_
_entity_poly.entity_id
_entity_poly.type
_entity_poly.pdbx_seq_one_letter_code
_entity_poly.pdbx_strand_id
1 'polypeptide(L)'
;VSQYRLATHLTLAALIFTATMVVARGLAPHSEPAADRSTQRLAGFIVLLALIQIYLGGLVAGLDAGMSYNTWPLMDGRIVPGDLLILDPAWRNVFE
;
A
#
# COMPACT_ATOMS: atom_id res chain seq x y z
N VAL A 1 3.23 -18.40 6.62
CA VAL A 1 1.93 -17.89 6.09
C VAL A 1 2.24 -17.39 4.69
N SER A 2 1.46 -17.69 3.63
CA SER A 2 1.85 -17.14 2.31
C SER A 2 1.78 -15.62 2.35
N GLN A 3 2.75 -14.95 1.73
CA GLN A 3 2.83 -13.50 1.56
C GLN A 3 1.53 -12.93 0.98
N TYR A 4 0.90 -13.67 0.05
CA TYR A 4 -0.40 -13.32 -0.51
C TYR A 4 -1.51 -13.29 0.55
N ARG A 5 -1.53 -14.24 1.49
CA ARG A 5 -2.51 -14.26 2.57
C ARG A 5 -2.30 -13.12 3.56
N LEU A 6 -1.05 -12.82 3.90
CA LEU A 6 -0.72 -11.71 4.79
C LEU A 6 -1.13 -10.37 4.15
N ALA A 7 -0.70 -10.13 2.90
CA ALA A 7 -1.02 -8.92 2.16
C ALA A 7 -2.53 -8.73 1.96
N THR A 8 -3.24 -9.80 1.61
CA THR A 8 -4.71 -9.77 1.44
C THR A 8 -5.40 -9.48 2.77
N HIS A 9 -4.97 -10.12 3.87
CA HIS A 9 -5.55 -9.90 5.18
C HIS A 9 -5.40 -8.44 5.63
N LEU A 10 -4.19 -7.88 5.53
CA LEU A 10 -3.92 -6.49 5.89
C LEU A 10 -4.72 -5.52 5.02
N THR A 11 -4.78 -5.76 3.71
CA THR A 11 -5.54 -4.92 2.78
C THR A 11 -7.04 -4.97 3.07
N LEU A 12 -7.58 -6.16 3.37
CA LEU A 12 -8.99 -6.33 3.74
C LEU A 12 -9.29 -5.61 5.07
N ALA A 13 -8.40 -5.69 6.05
CA ALA A 13 -8.54 -4.95 7.30
C ALA A 13 -8.56 -3.43 7.05
N ALA A 14 -7.67 -2.92 6.20
CA ALA A 14 -7.63 -1.51 5.81
C ALA A 14 -8.89 -1.05 5.05
N LEU A 15 -9.43 -1.90 4.17
CA LEU A 15 -10.71 -1.64 3.49
C LEU A 15 -11.87 -1.55 4.46
N ILE A 16 -11.97 -2.50 5.41
CA ILE A 16 -13.02 -2.49 6.44
C ILE A 16 -12.90 -1.22 7.29
N PHE A 17 -11.69 -0.87 7.74
CA PHE A 17 -11.44 0.36 8.50
C PHE A 17 -11.83 1.62 7.71
N THR A 18 -11.49 1.68 6.43
CA THR A 18 -11.87 2.81 5.56
C THR A 18 -13.39 2.90 5.43
N ALA A 19 -14.07 1.76 5.23
CA ALA A 19 -15.53 1.72 5.13
C ALA A 19 -16.21 2.18 6.42
N THR A 20 -15.74 1.71 7.60
CA THR A 20 -16.29 2.14 8.88
C THR A 20 -16.06 3.64 9.12
N MET A 21 -14.90 4.17 8.72
CA MET A 21 -14.62 5.60 8.81
C MET A 21 -15.52 6.44 7.90
N VAL A 22 -15.80 5.98 6.68
CA VAL A 22 -16.74 6.63 5.76
C VAL A 22 -18.15 6.66 6.35
N VAL A 23 -18.63 5.54 6.90
CA VAL A 23 -19.94 5.47 7.56
C VAL A 23 -19.99 6.40 8.77
N ALA A 24 -18.98 6.32 9.66
CA ALA A 24 -18.89 7.16 10.84
C ALA A 24 -18.89 8.66 10.47
N ARG A 25 -18.13 9.05 9.44
CA ARG A 25 -18.11 10.42 8.96
C ARG A 25 -19.45 10.84 8.36
N GLY A 26 -20.11 9.97 7.60
CA GLY A 26 -21.43 10.24 7.01
C GLY A 26 -22.54 10.46 8.04
N LEU A 27 -22.44 9.83 9.21
CA LEU A 27 -23.39 10.01 10.32
C LEU A 27 -23.08 11.21 11.23
N ALA A 28 -21.86 11.76 11.15
CA ALA A 28 -21.47 12.89 11.98
C ALA A 28 -22.23 14.17 11.58
N PRO A 29 -22.56 15.07 12.54
CA PRO A 29 -23.01 16.41 12.20
C PRO A 29 -21.95 17.16 11.39
N HIS A 30 -22.39 17.86 10.34
CA HIS A 30 -21.51 18.68 9.51
C HIS A 30 -21.87 20.15 9.67
N SER A 31 -20.93 20.97 10.14
CA SER A 31 -21.06 22.44 10.21
C SER A 31 -20.57 23.11 8.92
N GLU A 32 -19.68 22.46 8.19
CA GLU A 32 -19.04 22.98 6.98
C GLU A 32 -19.67 22.39 5.71
N PRO A 33 -19.71 23.16 4.60
CA PRO A 33 -20.12 22.65 3.30
C PRO A 33 -19.17 21.55 2.81
N ALA A 34 -19.68 20.70 1.91
CA ALA A 34 -18.85 19.68 1.28
C ALA A 34 -17.70 20.31 0.49
N ALA A 35 -16.52 19.67 0.54
CA ALA A 35 -15.40 20.03 -0.31
C ALA A 35 -15.81 20.00 -1.80
N ASP A 36 -15.12 20.78 -2.63
CA ASP A 36 -15.36 20.79 -4.06
C ASP A 36 -15.04 19.41 -4.71
N ARG A 37 -15.56 19.19 -5.92
CA ARG A 37 -15.41 17.90 -6.60
C ARG A 37 -13.95 17.53 -6.90
N SER A 38 -13.05 18.50 -7.09
CA SER A 38 -11.64 18.20 -7.38
C SER A 38 -10.95 17.66 -6.12
N THR A 39 -11.19 18.31 -4.97
CA THR A 39 -10.68 17.86 -3.67
C THR A 39 -11.21 16.47 -3.31
N GLN A 40 -12.51 16.21 -3.52
CA GLN A 40 -13.08 14.88 -3.26
C GLN A 40 -12.44 13.78 -4.12
N ARG A 41 -12.19 14.05 -5.41
CA ARG A 41 -11.52 13.11 -6.30
C ARG A 41 -10.08 12.86 -5.89
N LEU A 42 -9.34 13.92 -5.53
CA LEU A 42 -7.97 13.80 -5.05
C LEU A 42 -7.92 12.96 -3.76
N ALA A 43 -8.82 13.20 -2.81
CA ALA A 43 -8.91 12.40 -1.60
C ALA A 43 -9.19 10.92 -1.90
N GLY A 44 -10.14 10.62 -2.79
CA GLY A 44 -10.42 9.25 -3.23
C GLY A 44 -9.21 8.58 -3.91
N PHE A 45 -8.48 9.33 -4.73
CA PHE A 45 -7.26 8.85 -5.38
C PHE A 45 -6.15 8.56 -4.36
N ILE A 46 -5.95 9.42 -3.36
CA ILE A 46 -4.99 9.19 -2.27
C ILE A 46 -5.35 7.93 -1.48
N VAL A 47 -6.62 7.72 -1.16
CA VAL A 47 -7.09 6.49 -0.48
C VAL A 47 -6.77 5.24 -1.32
N LEU A 48 -7.03 5.29 -2.63
CA LEU A 48 -6.69 4.19 -3.53
C LEU A 48 -5.18 3.90 -3.54
N LEU A 49 -4.34 4.94 -3.67
CA LEU A 49 -2.89 4.78 -3.63
C LEU A 49 -2.41 4.23 -2.30
N ALA A 50 -2.98 4.67 -1.18
CA ALA A 50 -2.66 4.15 0.14
C ALA A 50 -3.00 2.66 0.28
N LEU A 51 -4.15 2.21 -0.23
CA LEU A 51 -4.53 0.80 -0.22
C LEU A 51 -3.59 -0.06 -1.07
N ILE A 52 -3.18 0.44 -2.25
CA ILE A 52 -2.16 -0.22 -3.08
C ILE A 52 -0.84 -0.31 -2.31
N GLN A 53 -0.40 0.78 -1.67
CA GLN A 53 0.83 0.80 -0.89
C GLN A 53 0.80 -0.17 0.30
N ILE A 54 -0.33 -0.28 1.00
CA ILE A 54 -0.54 -1.23 2.10
C ILE A 54 -0.41 -2.66 1.58
N TYR A 55 -1.00 -2.97 0.42
CA TYR A 55 -0.88 -4.28 -0.20
C TYR A 55 0.58 -4.62 -0.54
N LEU A 56 1.30 -3.68 -1.18
CA LEU A 56 2.73 -3.85 -1.49
C LEU A 56 3.58 -4.03 -0.21
N GLY A 57 3.31 -3.24 0.83
CA GLY A 57 3.98 -3.40 2.13
C GLY A 57 3.71 -4.77 2.76
N GLY A 58 2.49 -5.30 2.62
CA GLY A 58 2.15 -6.65 3.06
C GLY A 58 2.88 -7.75 2.30
N LEU A 59 3.15 -7.56 1.00
CA LEU A 59 3.99 -8.48 0.21
C LEU A 59 5.45 -8.44 0.68
N VAL A 60 6.02 -7.24 0.84
CA VAL A 60 7.39 -7.04 1.33
C VAL A 60 7.59 -7.68 2.71
N ALA A 61 6.62 -7.49 3.61
CA ALA A 61 6.65 -8.11 4.94
C ALA A 61 6.48 -9.64 4.88
N GLY A 62 5.69 -10.16 3.93
CA GLY A 62 5.47 -11.60 3.78
C GLY A 62 6.63 -12.35 3.12
N LEU A 63 7.45 -11.65 2.33
CA LEU A 63 8.65 -12.16 1.66
C LEU A 63 9.93 -11.93 2.49
N ASP A 64 9.82 -11.29 3.67
CA ASP A 64 10.97 -10.78 4.44
C ASP A 64 11.90 -9.87 3.60
N ALA A 65 11.40 -9.31 2.49
CA ALA A 65 12.18 -8.56 1.51
C ALA A 65 12.75 -7.25 2.09
N GLY A 66 12.14 -6.73 3.17
CA GLY A 66 12.66 -5.58 3.91
C GLY A 66 14.04 -5.82 4.53
N MET A 67 14.45 -7.08 4.72
CA MET A 67 15.77 -7.42 5.24
C MET A 67 16.86 -7.46 4.16
N SER A 68 16.49 -7.44 2.87
CA SER A 68 17.43 -7.50 1.74
C SER A 68 18.31 -6.25 1.68
N TYR A 69 17.74 -5.08 1.97
CA TYR A 69 18.42 -3.79 1.95
C TYR A 69 18.08 -2.97 3.19
N ASN A 70 18.96 -2.99 4.20
CA ASN A 70 18.76 -2.28 5.47
C ASN A 70 19.30 -0.83 5.45
N THR A 71 19.54 -0.28 4.26
CA THR A 71 20.12 1.05 4.05
C THR A 71 19.20 1.92 3.20
N TRP A 72 19.14 3.22 3.51
CA TRP A 72 18.33 4.24 2.83
C TRP A 72 19.18 5.52 2.72
N PRO A 73 19.24 6.24 1.57
CA PRO A 73 18.49 6.01 0.30
C PRO A 73 19.10 4.94 -0.56
N LEU A 74 20.39 4.71 -0.34
CA LEU A 74 21.18 3.78 -1.10
C LEU A 74 20.91 2.39 -0.54
N MET A 75 20.46 1.48 -1.39
CA MET A 75 20.35 0.05 -1.18
C MET A 75 21.67 -0.59 -1.63
N ASP A 76 22.55 -0.88 -0.67
CA ASP A 76 23.90 -1.41 -0.94
C ASP A 76 24.72 -0.48 -1.87
N GLY A 77 24.75 0.81 -1.53
CA GLY A 77 25.52 1.82 -2.26
C GLY A 77 24.89 2.30 -3.58
N ARG A 78 23.72 1.78 -3.97
CA ARG A 78 22.99 2.18 -5.20
C ARG A 78 21.56 2.59 -4.89
N ILE A 79 20.99 3.52 -5.66
CA ILE A 79 19.56 3.88 -5.52
C ILE A 79 18.66 2.75 -6.02
N VAL A 80 19.10 2.05 -7.07
CA VAL A 80 18.42 0.91 -7.66
C VAL A 80 19.43 -0.25 -7.73
N PRO A 81 19.28 -1.30 -6.92
CA PRO A 81 20.15 -2.47 -6.97
C PRO A 81 20.02 -3.22 -8.30
N GLY A 82 21.12 -3.83 -8.77
CA GLY A 82 21.18 -4.46 -10.11
C GLY A 82 20.50 -5.82 -10.20
N ASP A 83 20.17 -6.40 -9.06
CA ASP A 83 19.63 -7.74 -8.83
C ASP A 83 18.09 -7.76 -8.69
N LEU A 84 17.41 -6.67 -9.03
CA LEU A 84 15.94 -6.57 -8.95
C LEU A 84 15.18 -7.47 -9.94
N LEU A 85 15.80 -7.90 -11.05
CA LEU A 85 15.14 -8.62 -12.14
C LEU A 85 15.82 -9.95 -12.48
N ILE A 86 16.22 -10.72 -11.46
CA ILE A 86 16.92 -12.00 -11.64
C ILE A 86 15.96 -13.11 -12.08
N LEU A 87 14.71 -13.07 -11.63
CA LEU A 87 13.69 -14.08 -11.98
C LEU A 87 13.12 -13.83 -13.38
N ASP A 88 12.95 -14.90 -14.16
CA ASP A 88 12.26 -14.92 -15.45
C ASP A 88 10.88 -15.60 -15.30
N PRO A 89 9.78 -14.96 -15.72
CA PRO A 89 9.65 -13.60 -16.25
C PRO A 89 9.83 -12.50 -15.19
N ALA A 90 10.33 -11.34 -15.64
CA ALA A 90 10.70 -10.18 -14.80
C ALA A 90 9.64 -9.75 -13.76
N TRP A 91 8.35 -9.95 -14.04
CA TRP A 91 7.26 -9.58 -13.10
C TRP A 91 7.22 -10.46 -11.84
N ARG A 92 7.83 -11.64 -11.84
CA ARG A 92 7.89 -12.52 -10.67
C ARG A 92 8.68 -11.91 -9.52
N ASN A 93 9.73 -11.14 -9.80
CA ASN A 93 10.55 -10.45 -8.78
C ASN A 93 9.76 -9.48 -7.89
N VAL A 94 8.53 -9.11 -8.27
CA VAL A 94 7.65 -8.26 -7.46
C VAL A 94 6.87 -9.07 -6.41
N PHE A 95 6.73 -10.39 -6.62
CA PHE A 95 5.85 -11.26 -5.83
C PHE A 95 6.56 -12.46 -5.17
N GLU A 96 7.77 -12.77 -5.61
CA GLU A 96 8.66 -13.86 -5.17
C GLU A 96 9.99 -13.26 -4.67
#